data_AF-A0A7S1K2Z2-F1
#
_entry.id   AF-A0A7S1K2Z2-F1
#
_cell.length_a   1.000
_cell.length_b   1.000
_cell.length_c   1.000
_cell.angle_alpha   90.00
_cell.angle_beta   90.00
_cell.angle_gamma   90.00
#
_symmetry.space_group_name_H-M   'P 1'
#
loop_
_entity.id
_entity.type
_entity.pdbx_description
1 polymer ?
#
loop_
_entity_poly.entity_id
_entity_poly.type
_entity_poly.pdbx_seq_one_letter_code
_entity_poly.pdbx_strand_id
1 'polypeptide(L)'
;ASATVIALDRVALLMDVSVAHKRDGGGEIRIGGGVSVSTFVKALEDLARGDGRHFAESHLTPLISHLHAVASKQVRNMGSVAGNLMLVHHKGFHSDLAPLLTAWDAAIEYIDPSSGTSHTLPLQSLWTTPPSHAFIVTSISIPLPSDEIATQSVFRSYRTSMRPRYAHAFANAAFWMELDPVVRHPCEVRLVVGAVGAVPQRAVKTESFLKTY
;
A
#
# COMPACT_ATOMS: atom_id res chain seq x y z
N ALA A 1 -36.00 -3.01 -3.23
CA ALA A 1 -35.12 -2.57 -4.33
C ALA A 1 -34.27 -3.76 -4.74
N SER A 2 -34.18 -4.07 -6.05
CA SER A 2 -33.29 -5.12 -6.55
C SER A 2 -31.86 -4.59 -6.56
N ALA A 3 -30.92 -5.31 -5.97
CA ALA A 3 -29.50 -4.96 -6.00
C ALA A 3 -28.83 -5.70 -7.15
N THR A 4 -28.18 -4.97 -8.07
CA THR A 4 -27.35 -5.56 -9.11
C THR A 4 -25.93 -5.71 -8.60
N VAL A 5 -25.38 -6.92 -8.73
CA VAL A 5 -23.98 -7.22 -8.38
C VAL A 5 -23.21 -7.48 -9.67
N ILE A 6 -22.07 -6.82 -9.83
CA ILE A 6 -21.17 -7.00 -10.97
C ILE A 6 -19.88 -7.63 -10.44
N ALA A 7 -19.54 -8.81 -10.96
CA ALA A 7 -18.28 -9.49 -10.64
C ALA A 7 -17.20 -9.11 -11.65
N LEU A 8 -16.06 -8.62 -11.15
CA LEU A 8 -14.94 -8.15 -11.97
C LEU A 8 -13.77 -9.15 -12.02
N ASP A 9 -13.91 -10.30 -11.36
CA ASP A 9 -12.90 -11.36 -11.22
C ASP A 9 -12.52 -12.05 -12.54
N ARG A 10 -13.27 -11.81 -13.62
CA ARG A 10 -12.98 -12.33 -14.96
C ARG A 10 -12.39 -11.29 -15.92
N VAL A 11 -12.18 -10.06 -15.47
CA VAL A 11 -11.60 -9.00 -16.30
C VAL A 11 -10.07 -9.13 -16.25
N ALA A 12 -9.48 -9.71 -17.30
CA ALA A 12 -8.05 -10.01 -17.34
C ALA A 12 -7.13 -8.82 -17.02
N LEU A 13 -7.50 -7.61 -17.48
CA LEU A 13 -6.77 -6.37 -17.21
C LEU A 13 -6.63 -6.04 -15.72
N LEU A 14 -7.51 -6.56 -14.87
CA LEU A 14 -7.50 -6.32 -13.42
C LEU A 14 -6.71 -7.39 -12.64
N MET A 15 -6.18 -8.42 -13.31
CA MET A 15 -5.59 -9.58 -12.64
C MET A 15 -4.07 -9.66 -12.77
N ASP A 16 -3.46 -8.69 -13.45
CA ASP A 16 -2.01 -8.68 -13.69
C ASP A 16 -1.22 -8.07 -12.53
N VAL A 17 0.02 -8.55 -12.35
CA VAL A 17 1.02 -7.92 -11.50
C VAL A 17 2.30 -7.78 -12.31
N SER A 18 2.81 -6.56 -12.40
CA SER A 18 4.02 -6.24 -13.13
C SER A 18 4.97 -5.40 -12.29
N VAL A 19 6.27 -5.54 -12.57
CA VAL A 19 7.32 -4.71 -12.00
C VAL A 19 7.97 -3.96 -13.15
N ALA A 20 8.02 -2.64 -13.04
CA ALA A 20 8.66 -1.77 -14.01
C ALA A 20 9.90 -1.13 -13.37
N HIS A 21 11.00 -1.08 -14.13
CA HIS A 21 12.21 -0.36 -13.74
C HIS A 21 12.24 1.01 -14.42
N LYS A 22 12.58 2.04 -13.67
CA LYS A 22 12.71 3.42 -14.15
C LYS A 22 14.16 3.71 -14.52
N ARG A 23 14.34 4.73 -15.37
CA ARG A 23 15.66 5.14 -15.88
C ARG A 23 16.59 5.71 -14.79
N ASP A 24 16.02 6.17 -13.68
CA ASP A 24 16.72 6.69 -12.50
C ASP A 24 17.18 5.58 -11.53
N GLY A 25 17.05 4.31 -11.92
CA GLY A 25 17.38 3.16 -11.07
C GLY A 25 16.29 2.79 -10.06
N GLY A 26 15.22 3.59 -9.95
CA GLY A 26 14.04 3.22 -9.18
C GLY A 26 13.14 2.25 -9.95
N GLY A 27 11.96 2.01 -9.40
CA GLY A 27 10.97 1.16 -10.05
C GLY A 27 9.55 1.41 -9.55
N GLU A 28 8.66 0.53 -9.96
CA GLU A 28 7.28 0.49 -9.52
C GLU A 28 6.76 -0.94 -9.62
N ILE A 29 6.07 -1.41 -8.58
CA ILE A 29 5.23 -2.60 -8.68
C ILE A 29 3.80 -2.14 -8.94
N ARG A 30 3.19 -2.68 -9.99
CA ARG A 30 1.82 -2.41 -10.40
C ARG A 30 0.97 -3.64 -10.20
N ILE A 31 -0.17 -3.45 -9.54
CA ILE A 31 -1.05 -4.51 -9.07
C ILE A 31 -2.44 -4.23 -9.63
N GLY A 32 -3.00 -5.10 -10.45
CA GLY A 32 -4.37 -4.97 -10.95
C GLY A 32 -5.40 -4.97 -9.80
N GLY A 33 -6.53 -4.29 -9.99
CA GLY A 33 -7.54 -4.09 -8.94
C GLY A 33 -8.21 -5.39 -8.45
N GLY A 34 -8.21 -6.44 -9.27
CA GLY A 34 -8.72 -7.77 -8.94
C GLY A 34 -7.68 -8.71 -8.31
N VAL A 35 -6.41 -8.30 -8.25
CA VAL A 35 -5.33 -9.13 -7.70
C VAL A 35 -5.55 -9.38 -6.20
N SER A 36 -5.48 -10.66 -5.82
CA SER A 36 -5.59 -11.09 -4.42
C SER A 36 -4.41 -10.61 -3.58
N VAL A 37 -4.64 -10.43 -2.27
CA VAL A 37 -3.56 -10.12 -1.33
C VAL A 37 -2.48 -11.20 -1.36
N SER A 38 -2.84 -12.48 -1.51
CA SER A 38 -1.86 -13.56 -1.63
C SER A 38 -0.97 -13.44 -2.87
N THR A 39 -1.56 -13.09 -4.01
CA THR A 39 -0.79 -12.88 -5.26
C THR A 39 0.15 -11.68 -5.13
N PHE A 40 -0.31 -10.60 -4.49
CA PHE A 40 0.53 -9.45 -4.19
C PHE A 40 1.72 -9.82 -3.27
N VAL A 41 1.46 -10.55 -2.18
CA VAL A 41 2.53 -11.01 -1.26
C VAL A 41 3.55 -11.86 -2.02
N LYS A 42 3.10 -12.78 -2.88
CA LYS A 42 4.00 -13.59 -3.70
C LYS A 42 4.88 -12.73 -4.61
N ALA A 43 4.33 -11.70 -5.25
CA ALA A 43 5.10 -10.80 -6.09
C ALA A 43 6.17 -10.03 -5.30
N LEU A 44 5.88 -9.62 -4.06
CA LEU A 44 6.88 -9.03 -3.16
C LEU A 44 7.96 -10.04 -2.76
N GLU A 45 7.61 -11.29 -2.51
CA GLU A 45 8.57 -12.38 -2.21
C GLU A 45 9.47 -12.68 -3.42
N ASP A 46 8.92 -12.66 -4.63
CA ASP A 46 9.67 -12.79 -5.88
C ASP A 46 10.65 -11.63 -6.05
N LEU A 47 10.20 -10.39 -5.78
CA LEU A 47 11.05 -9.20 -5.80
C LEU A 47 12.17 -9.26 -4.74
N ALA A 48 11.87 -9.71 -3.53
CA ALA A 48 12.83 -9.83 -2.44
C ALA A 48 13.91 -10.90 -2.68
N ARG A 49 13.68 -11.83 -3.63
CA ARG A 49 14.65 -12.84 -4.07
C ARG A 49 15.59 -12.34 -5.17
N GLY A 50 15.33 -11.17 -5.76
CA GLY A 50 16.18 -10.55 -6.77
C GLY A 50 17.44 -9.92 -6.19
N ASP A 51 18.11 -9.11 -7.01
CA ASP A 51 19.29 -8.34 -6.60
C ASP A 51 18.87 -7.14 -5.72
N GLY A 52 19.65 -6.86 -4.67
CA GLY A 52 19.35 -5.76 -3.72
C GLY A 52 19.08 -6.21 -2.29
N ARG A 53 20.03 -6.95 -1.68
CA ARG A 53 19.90 -7.53 -0.33
C ARG A 53 19.50 -6.50 0.73
N HIS A 54 20.01 -5.28 0.65
CA HIS A 54 19.66 -4.22 1.61
C HIS A 54 18.17 -3.82 1.49
N PHE A 55 17.68 -3.57 0.27
CA PHE A 55 16.27 -3.23 0.06
C PHE A 55 15.33 -4.37 0.48
N ALA A 56 15.71 -5.62 0.18
CA ALA A 56 14.98 -6.79 0.63
C ALA A 56 14.89 -6.88 2.16
N GLU A 57 16.00 -6.68 2.88
CA GLU A 57 16.06 -6.76 4.34
C GLU A 57 15.41 -5.55 5.03
N SER A 58 15.68 -4.33 4.57
CA SER A 58 15.25 -3.08 5.20
C SER A 58 13.81 -2.69 4.88
N HIS A 59 13.24 -3.16 3.76
CA HIS A 59 11.92 -2.70 3.30
C HIS A 59 10.95 -3.83 2.99
N LEU A 60 11.30 -4.75 2.09
CA LEU A 60 10.37 -5.80 1.65
C LEU A 60 10.09 -6.82 2.74
N THR A 61 11.11 -7.26 3.48
CA THR A 61 10.95 -8.26 4.55
C THR A 61 10.01 -7.79 5.66
N PRO A 62 10.13 -6.55 6.21
CA PRO A 62 9.14 -6.01 7.13
C PRO A 62 7.73 -5.94 6.54
N LEU A 63 7.59 -5.54 5.27
CA LEU A 63 6.30 -5.45 4.58
C LEU A 63 5.65 -6.83 4.42
N ILE A 64 6.38 -7.80 3.87
CA ILE A 64 5.93 -9.18 3.66
C ILE A 64 5.55 -9.83 4.99
N SER A 65 6.38 -9.66 6.02
CA SER A 65 6.11 -10.21 7.36
C SER A 65 4.80 -9.67 7.95
N HIS A 66 4.54 -8.36 7.80
CA HIS A 66 3.29 -7.76 8.23
C HIS A 66 2.11 -8.37 7.47
N LEU A 67 2.18 -8.44 6.14
CA LEU A 67 1.11 -8.97 5.29
C LEU A 67 0.78 -10.45 5.57
N HIS A 68 1.78 -11.27 5.91
CA HIS A 68 1.54 -12.67 6.32
C HIS A 68 0.74 -12.80 7.62
N ALA A 69 0.86 -11.84 8.53
CA ALA A 69 0.07 -11.81 9.75
C ALA A 69 -1.39 -11.38 9.51
N VAL A 70 -1.70 -10.77 8.37
CA VAL A 70 -3.04 -10.26 8.03
C VAL A 70 -3.97 -11.40 7.60
N ALA A 71 -4.99 -11.69 8.41
CA ALA A 71 -6.03 -12.68 8.14
C ALA A 71 -5.51 -14.09 7.79
N SER A 72 -6.39 -15.06 7.57
CA SER A 72 -5.97 -16.41 7.14
C SER A 72 -5.57 -16.43 5.67
N LYS A 73 -4.83 -17.45 5.24
CA LYS A 73 -4.47 -17.66 3.82
C LYS A 73 -5.70 -17.70 2.93
N GLN A 74 -6.79 -18.32 3.38
CA GLN A 74 -8.06 -18.39 2.66
C GLN A 74 -8.65 -16.99 2.41
N VAL A 75 -8.66 -16.14 3.44
CA VAL A 75 -9.13 -14.75 3.31
C VAL A 75 -8.23 -13.97 2.34
N ARG A 76 -6.90 -14.12 2.44
CA ARG A 76 -5.97 -13.43 1.53
C ARG A 76 -6.05 -13.91 0.07
N ASN A 77 -6.41 -15.17 -0.15
CA ASN A 77 -6.61 -15.73 -1.49
C ASN A 77 -7.87 -15.16 -2.17
N MET A 78 -8.90 -14.81 -1.38
CA MET A 78 -10.16 -14.29 -1.89
C MET A 78 -10.23 -12.77 -1.93
N GLY A 79 -9.61 -12.09 -0.95
CA GLY A 79 -9.66 -10.64 -0.84
C GLY A 79 -8.69 -9.98 -1.82
N SER A 80 -9.19 -9.06 -2.65
CA SER A 80 -8.35 -8.23 -3.53
C SER A 80 -7.75 -7.04 -2.79
N VAL A 81 -6.62 -6.55 -3.29
CA VAL A 81 -5.96 -5.34 -2.76
C VAL A 81 -6.88 -4.12 -2.90
N ALA A 82 -7.46 -3.89 -4.09
CA ALA A 82 -8.38 -2.76 -4.28
C ALA A 82 -9.65 -2.90 -3.45
N GLY A 83 -10.22 -4.11 -3.35
CA GLY A 83 -11.40 -4.35 -2.53
C GLY A 83 -11.17 -4.03 -1.06
N ASN A 84 -9.99 -4.35 -0.53
CA ASN A 84 -9.59 -3.95 0.82
C ASN A 84 -9.56 -2.42 0.99
N LEU A 85 -8.95 -1.69 0.05
CA LEU A 85 -8.89 -0.22 0.09
C LEU A 85 -10.30 0.41 -0.02
N MET A 86 -11.17 -0.13 -0.88
CA MET A 86 -12.54 0.37 -1.03
C MET A 86 -13.41 0.08 0.20
N LEU A 87 -13.14 -1.00 0.94
CA LEU A 87 -13.78 -1.24 2.25
C LEU A 87 -13.36 -0.16 3.27
N VAL A 88 -12.10 0.28 3.26
CA VAL A 88 -11.66 1.39 4.11
C VAL A 88 -12.43 2.66 3.72
N HIS A 89 -12.40 3.01 2.43
CA HIS A 89 -13.01 4.22 1.91
C HIS A 89 -14.52 4.30 2.17
N HIS A 90 -15.27 3.21 1.95
CA HIS A 90 -16.73 3.22 2.04
C HIS A 90 -17.31 2.77 3.39
N LYS A 91 -16.56 1.99 4.18
CA LYS A 91 -17.08 1.35 5.40
C LYS A 91 -16.28 1.69 6.66
N GLY A 92 -15.20 2.46 6.55
CA GLY A 92 -14.32 2.74 7.68
C GLY A 92 -13.63 1.47 8.20
N PHE A 93 -13.35 0.51 7.32
CA PHE A 93 -12.77 -0.77 7.70
C PHE A 93 -11.36 -0.60 8.30
N HIS A 94 -11.11 -1.24 9.45
CA HIS A 94 -9.79 -1.26 10.08
C HIS A 94 -8.82 -2.18 9.34
N SER A 95 -8.23 -1.67 8.26
CA SER A 95 -7.30 -2.40 7.41
C SER A 95 -5.88 -2.43 7.98
N ASP A 96 -5.24 -3.59 7.90
CA ASP A 96 -3.78 -3.75 8.08
C ASP A 96 -2.99 -3.43 6.79
N LEU A 97 -3.64 -3.37 5.64
CA LEU A 97 -3.00 -3.17 4.33
C LEU A 97 -2.93 -1.68 3.96
N ALA A 98 -4.02 -0.93 4.18
CA ALA A 98 -4.11 0.47 3.75
C ALA A 98 -3.04 1.39 4.38
N PRO A 99 -2.71 1.29 5.67
CA PRO A 99 -1.63 2.08 6.27
C PRO A 99 -0.26 1.77 5.66
N LEU A 100 0.01 0.50 5.36
CA LEU A 100 1.26 0.07 4.71
C LEU A 100 1.40 0.72 3.33
N LEU A 101 0.38 0.56 2.48
CA LEU A 101 0.40 1.12 1.13
C LEU A 101 0.46 2.65 1.14
N THR A 102 -0.17 3.30 2.12
CA THR A 102 -0.09 4.75 2.29
C THR A 102 1.32 5.19 2.68
N ALA A 103 2.02 4.45 3.54
CA ALA A 103 3.40 4.75 3.93
C ALA A 103 4.41 4.49 2.79
N TRP A 104 4.05 3.66 1.82
CA TRP A 104 4.81 3.43 0.60
C TRP A 104 4.46 4.41 -0.53
N ASP A 105 3.69 5.47 -0.26
CA ASP A 105 3.22 6.43 -1.27
C ASP A 105 2.59 5.76 -2.50
N ALA A 106 1.81 4.71 -2.28
CA ALA A 106 1.07 4.06 -3.35
C ALA A 106 0.10 5.06 -4.02
N ALA A 107 -0.23 4.79 -5.27
CA ALA A 107 -1.29 5.48 -6.01
C ALA A 107 -2.30 4.45 -6.52
N ILE A 108 -3.55 4.87 -6.69
CA ILE A 108 -4.55 4.11 -7.43
C ILE A 108 -4.70 4.69 -8.82
N GLU A 109 -4.92 3.83 -9.79
CA GLU A 109 -5.57 4.20 -11.03
C GLU A 109 -7.02 3.76 -10.99
N TYR A 110 -7.90 4.61 -11.48
CA TYR A 110 -9.32 4.33 -11.56
C TYR A 110 -9.92 4.86 -12.85
N ILE A 111 -11.04 4.26 -13.25
CA ILE A 111 -11.87 4.78 -14.33
C ILE A 111 -13.14 5.39 -13.78
N ASP A 112 -13.58 6.48 -14.39
CA ASP A 112 -14.95 6.96 -14.28
C ASP A 112 -15.82 6.18 -15.29
N PRO A 113 -16.79 5.36 -14.84
CA PRO A 113 -17.63 4.57 -15.73
C PRO A 113 -18.51 5.41 -16.66
N SER A 114 -18.76 6.68 -16.33
CA SER A 114 -19.63 7.56 -17.12
C SER A 114 -18.90 8.15 -18.32
N SER A 115 -17.62 8.49 -18.17
CA SER A 115 -16.79 9.06 -19.23
C SER A 115 -15.83 8.05 -19.87
N GLY A 116 -15.56 6.92 -19.21
CA GLY A 116 -14.53 5.96 -19.61
C GLY A 116 -13.10 6.47 -19.40
N THR A 117 -12.92 7.63 -18.76
CA THR A 117 -11.60 8.27 -18.57
C THR A 117 -10.85 7.62 -17.43
N SER A 118 -9.55 7.38 -17.63
CA SER A 118 -8.64 6.89 -16.59
C SER A 118 -7.97 8.05 -15.85
N HIS A 119 -7.83 7.90 -14.54
CA HIS A 119 -7.24 8.89 -13.64
C HIS A 119 -6.28 8.20 -12.67
N THR A 120 -5.22 8.90 -12.28
CA THR A 120 -4.31 8.49 -11.20
C THR A 120 -4.57 9.35 -9.97
N LEU A 121 -4.64 8.72 -8.80
CA LEU A 121 -4.84 9.39 -7.51
C LEU A 121 -3.86 8.83 -6.48
N PRO A 122 -3.05 9.68 -5.82
CA PRO A 122 -2.26 9.25 -4.67
C PRO A 122 -3.16 8.63 -3.62
N LEU A 123 -2.74 7.50 -3.02
CA LEU A 123 -3.58 6.75 -2.10
C LEU A 123 -3.98 7.59 -0.87
N GLN A 124 -3.09 8.48 -0.40
CA GLN A 124 -3.42 9.43 0.66
C GLN A 124 -4.64 10.30 0.31
N SER A 125 -4.75 10.71 -0.96
CA SER A 125 -5.87 11.53 -1.43
C SER A 125 -7.19 10.76 -1.45
N LEU A 126 -7.20 9.43 -1.54
CA LEU A 126 -8.42 8.62 -1.38
C LEU A 126 -9.03 8.77 0.03
N TRP A 127 -8.19 9.04 1.04
CA TRP A 127 -8.62 9.20 2.43
C TRP A 127 -9.10 10.61 2.76
N THR A 128 -8.57 11.62 2.07
CA THR A 128 -8.83 13.05 2.36
C THR A 128 -9.75 13.72 1.36
N THR A 129 -9.52 13.48 0.06
CA THR A 129 -10.19 14.13 -1.06
C THR A 129 -10.50 13.10 -2.15
N PRO A 130 -11.33 12.09 -1.85
CA PRO A 130 -11.70 11.05 -2.80
C PRO A 130 -12.54 11.64 -3.96
N PRO A 131 -12.60 10.95 -5.11
CA PRO A 131 -13.53 11.32 -6.18
C PRO A 131 -14.97 11.36 -5.66
N SER A 132 -15.73 12.37 -6.06
CA SER A 132 -17.13 12.56 -5.64
C SER A 132 -18.14 11.77 -6.48
N HIS A 133 -17.67 11.04 -7.49
CA HIS A 133 -18.46 10.22 -8.40
C HIS A 133 -18.13 8.73 -8.20
N ALA A 134 -18.92 7.83 -8.78
CA ALA A 134 -18.60 6.41 -8.76
C ALA A 134 -17.38 6.13 -9.65
N PHE A 135 -16.44 5.32 -9.16
CA PHE A 135 -15.25 4.93 -9.91
C PHE A 135 -14.91 3.45 -9.69
N ILE A 136 -14.13 2.88 -10.60
CA ILE A 136 -13.61 1.51 -10.50
C ILE A 136 -12.09 1.58 -10.46
N VAL A 137 -11.49 1.10 -9.37
CA VAL A 137 -10.04 0.98 -9.25
C VAL A 137 -9.53 -0.11 -10.20
N THR A 138 -8.69 0.27 -11.15
CA THR A 138 -8.14 -0.64 -12.16
C THR A 138 -6.79 -1.20 -11.75
N SER A 139 -5.97 -0.41 -11.06
CA SER A 139 -4.69 -0.86 -10.51
C SER A 139 -4.23 -0.01 -9.33
N ILE A 140 -3.30 -0.57 -8.57
CA ILE A 140 -2.54 0.11 -7.52
C ILE A 140 -1.08 0.10 -7.97
N SER A 141 -0.42 1.23 -7.91
CA SER A 141 1.00 1.35 -8.18
C SER A 141 1.73 1.70 -6.90
N ILE A 142 2.86 1.03 -6.64
CA ILE A 142 3.68 1.23 -5.44
C ILE A 142 5.10 1.54 -5.91
N PRO A 143 5.63 2.74 -5.62
CA PRO A 143 6.99 3.09 -6.01
C PRO A 143 8.01 2.19 -5.32
N LEU A 144 9.04 1.79 -6.07
CA LEU A 144 10.22 1.12 -5.54
C LEU A 144 11.38 2.14 -5.57
N PRO A 145 12.08 2.34 -4.43
CA PRO A 145 13.21 3.26 -4.40
C PRO A 145 14.34 2.79 -5.32
N SER A 146 15.16 3.71 -5.80
CA SER A 146 16.45 3.34 -6.39
C SER A 146 17.37 2.73 -5.34
N ASP A 147 18.42 2.02 -5.76
CA ASP A 147 19.41 1.46 -4.82
C ASP A 147 20.00 2.54 -3.90
N GLU A 148 20.27 3.73 -4.42
CA GLU A 148 20.76 4.87 -3.65
C GLU A 148 19.79 5.25 -2.52
N ILE A 149 18.52 5.50 -2.85
CA ILE A 149 17.48 5.83 -1.88
C ILE A 149 17.27 4.66 -0.91
N ALA A 150 17.31 3.42 -1.40
CA ALA A 150 17.14 2.23 -0.58
C ALA A 150 18.22 2.15 0.51
N THR A 151 19.48 2.51 0.22
CA THR A 151 20.55 2.52 1.24
C THR A 151 20.41 3.61 2.30
N GLN A 152 19.70 4.70 1.99
CA GLN A 152 19.46 5.80 2.92
C GLN A 152 18.07 5.77 3.56
N SER A 153 17.24 4.79 3.20
CA SER A 153 15.88 4.69 3.70
C SER A 153 15.63 3.39 4.46
N VAL A 154 14.57 3.40 5.26
CA VAL A 154 14.13 2.25 6.02
C VAL A 154 12.62 2.25 6.12
N PHE A 155 12.03 1.07 6.03
CA PHE A 155 10.61 0.87 6.29
C PHE A 155 10.41 -0.04 7.51
N ARG A 156 9.52 0.37 8.42
CA ARG A 156 9.10 -0.45 9.57
C ARG A 156 7.59 -0.41 9.69
N SER A 157 7.01 -1.50 10.14
CA SER A 157 5.59 -1.54 10.43
C SER A 157 5.33 -2.36 11.67
N TYR A 158 4.27 -2.00 12.38
CA TYR A 158 3.90 -2.58 13.66
C TYR A 158 2.40 -2.78 13.72
N ARG A 159 2.00 -3.79 14.46
CA ARG A 159 0.59 -4.13 14.68
C ARG A 159 0.44 -4.64 16.09
N THR A 160 -0.62 -4.21 16.75
CA THR A 160 -1.06 -4.73 18.04
C THR A 160 -2.43 -5.35 17.88
N SER A 161 -2.62 -6.57 18.36
CA SER A 161 -3.86 -7.33 18.22
C SER A 161 -4.02 -8.26 19.42
N MET A 162 -5.25 -8.70 19.70
CA MET A 162 -5.51 -9.67 20.80
C MET A 162 -4.72 -10.97 20.65
N ARG A 163 -4.34 -11.33 19.42
CA ARG A 163 -3.56 -12.53 19.10
C ARG A 163 -2.51 -12.17 18.05
N PRO A 164 -1.32 -12.80 18.05
CA PRO A 164 -0.25 -12.50 17.09
C PRO A 164 -0.63 -12.73 15.61
N ARG A 165 -1.66 -13.53 15.34
CA ARG A 165 -2.16 -13.83 13.98
C ARG A 165 -3.69 -13.85 13.96
N TYR A 166 -4.27 -13.54 12.79
CA TYR A 166 -5.69 -13.74 12.48
C TYR A 166 -6.69 -12.97 13.38
N ALA A 167 -6.31 -11.82 13.92
CA ALA A 167 -7.17 -10.98 14.74
C ALA A 167 -7.08 -9.51 14.30
N HIS A 168 -8.20 -8.79 14.23
CA HIS A 168 -8.18 -7.35 13.92
C HIS A 168 -7.22 -6.60 14.83
N ALA A 169 -6.45 -5.68 14.25
CA ALA A 169 -5.54 -4.84 15.01
C ALA A 169 -6.33 -3.85 15.87
N PHE A 170 -5.89 -3.63 17.10
CA PHE A 170 -6.31 -2.49 17.91
C PHE A 170 -5.70 -1.19 17.38
N ALA A 171 -4.43 -1.29 16.96
CA ALA A 171 -3.71 -0.25 16.27
C ALA A 171 -2.66 -0.90 15.38
N ASN A 172 -2.47 -0.32 14.20
CA ASN A 172 -1.35 -0.65 13.33
C ASN A 172 -0.69 0.64 12.84
N ALA A 173 0.58 0.55 12.49
CA ALA A 173 1.36 1.68 12.03
C ALA A 173 2.39 1.25 11.00
N ALA A 174 2.69 2.17 10.09
CA ALA A 174 3.66 2.01 9.02
C ALA A 174 4.52 3.27 8.96
N PHE A 175 5.83 3.06 8.89
CA PHE A 175 6.83 4.10 8.99
C PHE A 175 7.80 3.97 7.83
N TRP A 176 7.95 5.06 7.09
CA TRP A 176 9.03 5.25 6.12
C TRP A 176 9.89 6.40 6.59
N MET A 177 11.21 6.22 6.51
CA MET A 177 12.16 7.30 6.72
C MET A 177 13.29 7.19 5.71
N GLU A 178 13.70 8.32 5.16
CA GLU A 178 14.88 8.49 4.32
C GLU A 178 15.77 9.54 4.98
N LEU A 179 17.08 9.28 4.97
CA LEU A 179 18.09 10.17 5.49
C LEU A 179 18.81 10.86 4.33
N ASP A 180 19.18 12.12 4.54
CA ASP A 180 20.13 12.79 3.65
C ASP A 180 21.47 12.02 3.65
N PRO A 181 22.05 11.71 2.48
CA PRO A 181 23.25 10.87 2.38
C PRO A 181 24.48 11.50 3.02
N VAL A 182 24.52 12.83 3.16
CA VAL A 182 25.66 13.58 3.68
C VAL A 182 25.44 13.92 5.14
N VAL A 183 24.35 14.64 5.45
CA VAL A 183 24.13 15.21 6.77
C VAL A 183 23.44 14.22 7.72
N ARG A 184 22.90 13.12 7.19
CA ARG A 184 22.20 12.04 7.94
C ARG A 184 20.93 12.50 8.68
N HIS A 185 20.39 13.66 8.29
CA HIS A 185 19.12 14.18 8.78
C HIS A 185 17.93 13.56 8.04
N PRO A 186 16.76 13.37 8.67
CA PRO A 186 15.59 12.86 7.97
C PRO A 186 15.12 13.83 6.86
N CYS A 187 15.16 13.42 5.59
CA CYS A 187 14.72 14.24 4.46
C CYS A 187 13.31 13.86 3.99
N GLU A 188 12.93 12.58 4.09
CA GLU A 188 11.59 12.08 3.83
C GLU A 188 11.10 11.22 4.99
N VAL A 189 9.91 11.51 5.50
CA VAL A 189 9.34 10.83 6.68
C VAL A 189 7.85 10.66 6.46
N ARG A 190 7.37 9.42 6.57
CA ARG A 190 5.95 9.09 6.53
C ARG A 190 5.60 8.23 7.73
N LEU A 191 4.70 8.74 8.58
CA LEU A 191 4.21 8.10 9.79
C LEU A 191 2.71 7.89 9.65
N VAL A 192 2.31 6.69 9.26
CA VAL A 192 0.90 6.35 9.02
C VAL A 192 0.40 5.47 10.15
N VAL A 193 -0.69 5.89 10.80
CA VAL A 193 -1.42 5.08 11.79
C VAL A 193 -2.75 4.62 11.20
N GLY A 194 -3.14 3.39 11.51
CA GLY A 194 -4.43 2.81 11.15
C GLY A 194 -5.09 2.12 12.34
N ALA A 195 -6.36 1.75 12.16
CA ALA A 195 -7.26 1.22 13.20
C ALA A 195 -7.50 2.15 14.41
N VAL A 196 -7.01 3.40 14.38
CA VAL A 196 -7.30 4.45 15.38
C VAL A 196 -8.43 5.39 14.90
N GLY A 197 -8.80 5.31 13.63
CA GLY A 197 -9.91 6.06 13.03
C GLY A 197 -10.47 5.33 11.81
N ALA A 198 -11.44 5.94 11.13
CA ALA A 198 -12.14 5.32 10.00
C ALA A 198 -11.22 5.04 8.79
N VAL A 199 -10.21 5.88 8.58
CA VAL A 199 -9.24 5.75 7.48
C VAL A 199 -7.82 5.98 8.02
N PRO A 200 -6.76 5.47 7.36
CA PRO A 200 -5.38 5.73 7.75
C PRO A 200 -5.08 7.23 7.88
N GLN A 201 -4.34 7.61 8.91
CA GLN A 201 -3.97 8.99 9.18
C GLN A 201 -2.45 9.16 9.14
N ARG A 202 -1.98 10.17 8.42
CA ARG A 202 -0.58 10.61 8.47
C ARG A 202 -0.37 11.61 9.59
N ALA A 203 0.68 11.43 10.37
CA ALA A 203 1.10 12.39 11.38
C ALA A 203 1.90 13.55 10.75
N VAL A 204 1.32 14.25 9.76
CA VAL A 204 2.01 15.21 8.89
C VAL A 204 2.77 16.31 9.64
N LYS A 205 2.23 16.79 10.77
CA LYS A 205 2.91 17.79 11.61
C LYS A 205 4.19 17.23 12.24
N THR A 206 4.14 15.98 12.69
CA THR A 206 5.30 15.27 13.25
C THR A 206 6.31 14.94 12.16
N GLU A 207 5.86 14.50 10.99
CA GLU A 207 6.71 14.27 9.83
C GLU A 207 7.49 15.54 9.46
N SER A 208 6.82 16.69 9.37
CA SER A 208 7.48 17.98 9.10
C SER A 208 8.47 18.38 10.19
N PHE A 209 8.10 18.17 11.46
CA PHE A 209 8.99 18.46 12.60
C PHE A 209 10.27 17.63 12.56
N LEU A 210 10.17 16.33 12.27
CA LEU A 210 11.33 15.43 12.21
C LEU A 210 12.33 15.81 11.11
N LYS A 211 11.86 16.43 10.02
CA LYS A 211 12.72 16.93 8.94
C LYS A 211 13.49 18.21 9.28
N THR A 212 13.25 18.79 10.46
CA THR A 212 13.97 20.01 10.92
C THR A 212 15.20 19.71 11.78
N TYR A 213 15.38 18.44 12.19
CA TYR A 213 16.55 17.98 12.93
C TYR A 213 17.71 17.66 12.03
#